data_AF-A0A7Y7BBQ8-F1
#
_entry.id   AF-A0A7Y7BBQ8-F1
#
_cell.length_a   1.000
_cell.length_b   1.000
_cell.length_c   1.000
_cell.angle_alpha   90.00
_cell.angle_beta   90.00
_cell.angle_gamma   90.00
#
_symmetry.space_group_name_H-M   'P 1'
#
loop_
_entity.id
_entity.type
_entity.pdbx_description
1 polymer ?
#
loop_
_entity_poly.entity_id
_entity_poly.type
_entity_poly.pdbx_seq_one_letter_code
_entity_poly.pdbx_strand_id
1 'polypeptide(L)'
;MPTPPHVRVAAAQAARDLHDAFRAHGCTVEVVPQPPVNGQVYLAIHDPLSGTEARLLTAALQAYRPPRCAQCRAYKHAWAEAVRTANGPAATETLRAMGVHQRQAHS
;
A
#
# COMPACT_ATOMS: atom_id res chain seq x y z
N MET A 1 19.26 9.25 3.85
CA MET A 1 18.40 10.17 4.65
C MET A 1 17.85 9.41 5.85
N PRO A 2 17.86 9.96 7.07
CA PRO A 2 17.28 9.28 8.23
C PRO A 2 15.75 9.28 8.11
N THR A 3 15.13 8.09 8.13
CA THR A 3 13.68 7.94 8.30
C THR A 3 13.27 8.59 9.61
N PRO A 4 12.28 9.51 9.61
CA PRO A 4 11.92 10.22 10.82
C PRO A 4 11.34 9.25 11.87
N PRO A 5 11.66 9.44 13.15
CA PRO A 5 11.45 8.46 14.22
C PRO A 5 10.00 7.99 14.37
N HIS A 6 9.03 8.80 13.96
CA HIS A 6 7.61 8.46 13.99
C HIS A 6 7.24 7.29 13.05
N VAL A 7 7.91 7.14 11.90
CA VAL A 7 7.59 6.06 10.94
C VAL A 7 8.02 4.70 11.49
N ARG A 8 9.18 4.66 12.17
CA ARG A 8 9.68 3.42 12.78
C ARG A 8 8.79 2.95 13.93
N VAL A 9 8.35 3.89 14.76
CA VAL A 9 7.42 3.61 15.87
C VAL A 9 6.06 3.15 15.33
N ALA A 10 5.52 3.83 14.31
CA ALA A 10 4.26 3.43 13.68
C ALA A 10 4.36 2.06 13.00
N ALA A 11 5.47 1.75 12.33
CA ALA A 11 5.69 0.44 11.71
C ALA A 11 5.84 -0.67 12.77
N ALA A 12 6.54 -0.41 13.87
CA ALA A 12 6.65 -1.36 14.98
C ALA A 12 5.30 -1.61 15.66
N GLN A 13 4.48 -0.57 15.82
CA GLN A 13 3.13 -0.70 16.36
C GLN A 13 2.24 -1.52 15.42
N ALA A 14 2.21 -1.20 14.12
CA ALA A 14 1.44 -1.94 13.14
C ALA A 14 1.88 -3.41 13.02
N ALA A 15 3.18 -3.68 13.13
CA ALA A 15 3.72 -5.04 13.17
C ALA A 15 3.20 -5.83 14.37
N ARG A 16 3.17 -5.21 15.56
CA ARG A 16 2.62 -5.82 16.77
C ARG A 16 1.12 -6.07 16.66
N ASP A 17 0.36 -5.10 16.19
CA ASP A 17 -1.09 -5.21 16.03
C ASP A 17 -1.45 -6.34 15.04
N LEU A 18 -0.68 -6.48 13.95
CA LEU A 18 -0.85 -7.57 12.98
C LEU A 18 -0.50 -8.93 13.61
N HIS A 19 0.66 -9.04 14.26
CA HIS A 19 1.06 -10.27 14.95
C HIS A 19 -0.01 -10.76 15.93
N ASP A 20 -0.58 -9.86 16.73
CA ASP A 20 -1.60 -10.20 17.73
C ASP A 20 -2.91 -10.64 17.07
N ALA A 21 -3.32 -9.97 15.98
CA ALA A 21 -4.50 -10.35 15.22
C ALA A 21 -4.37 -11.75 14.61
N PHE A 22 -3.23 -12.08 14.00
CA PHE A 22 -3.01 -13.40 13.41
C PHE A 22 -2.90 -14.51 14.45
N ARG A 23 -2.24 -14.23 15.58
CA ARG A 23 -2.14 -15.17 16.70
C ARG A 23 -3.53 -15.52 17.25
N ALA A 24 -4.45 -14.56 17.32
CA ALA A 24 -5.83 -14.79 17.75
C ALA A 24 -6.59 -15.76 16.83
N HIS A 25 -6.15 -15.93 15.58
CA HIS A 25 -6.70 -16.87 14.61
C HIS A 25 -5.89 -18.18 14.49
N GLY A 26 -4.93 -18.41 15.39
CA GLY A 26 -4.12 -19.63 15.40
C GLY A 26 -3.01 -19.66 14.35
N CYS A 27 -2.74 -18.54 13.68
CA CYS A 27 -1.66 -18.44 12.70
C CYS A 27 -0.33 -18.12 13.38
N THR A 28 0.74 -18.76 12.92
CA THR A 28 2.11 -18.45 13.32
C THR A 28 2.67 -17.40 12.37
N VAL A 29 2.99 -16.21 12.90
CA VAL A 29 3.46 -15.07 12.11
C VAL A 29 4.77 -14.55 12.65
N GLU A 30 5.74 -14.37 11.76
CA GLU A 30 7.02 -13.75 12.06
C GLU A 30 7.07 -12.36 11.41
N VAL A 31 7.35 -11.33 12.21
CA VAL A 31 7.57 -9.98 11.69
C VAL A 31 9.06 -9.69 11.69
N VAL A 32 9.68 -9.74 10.52
CA VAL A 32 11.10 -9.48 10.36
C VAL A 32 11.32 -8.03 9.91
N PRO A 33 12.06 -7.21 10.67
CA PRO A 33 12.47 -5.90 10.20
C PRO A 33 13.51 -6.07 9.09
N GLN A 34 13.10 -5.85 7.83
CA GLN A 34 14.06 -5.81 6.72
C GLN A 34 14.68 -4.41 6.60
N PRO A 35 16.01 -4.31 6.38
CA PRO A 35 16.66 -3.05 6.01
C PRO A 35 15.99 -2.47 4.76
N PRO A 36 15.84 -1.14 4.65
CA PRO A 36 15.05 -0.58 3.57
C PRO A 36 15.78 -0.78 2.24
N VAL A 37 15.12 -1.44 1.29
CA VAL A 37 15.33 -1.08 -0.11
C VAL A 37 14.46 0.12 -0.46
N ASN A 38 13.25 0.30 0.11
CA ASN A 38 12.36 1.43 -0.21
C ASN A 38 11.27 1.74 0.86
N GLY A 39 11.51 1.47 2.15
CA GLY A 39 10.50 1.75 3.21
C GLY A 39 9.24 0.89 3.13
N GLN A 40 9.34 -0.32 2.58
CA GLN A 40 8.25 -1.30 2.53
C GLN A 40 8.36 -2.27 3.71
N VAL A 41 7.22 -2.58 4.35
CA VAL A 41 7.09 -3.61 5.37
C VAL A 41 6.62 -4.91 4.70
N TYR A 42 7.31 -6.01 4.97
CA TYR A 42 6.96 -7.34 4.49
C TYR A 42 6.39 -8.15 5.65
N LEU A 43 5.24 -8.77 5.43
CA LEU A 43 4.63 -9.72 6.37
C LEU A 43 4.68 -11.11 5.72
N ALA A 44 5.34 -12.07 6.37
CA ALA A 44 5.36 -13.45 5.94
C ALA A 44 4.40 -14.28 6.81
N ILE A 45 3.49 -15.00 6.17
CA ILE A 45 2.59 -15.95 6.82
C ILE A 45 3.07 -17.32 6.40
N HIS A 46 3.59 -18.09 7.35
CA HIS A 46 4.24 -19.37 7.07
C HIS A 46 3.24 -20.53 6.94
N ASP A 47 2.04 -20.35 7.51
CA ASP A 47 0.96 -21.31 7.39
C ASP A 47 0.28 -21.20 6.02
N PRO A 48 -0.07 -22.32 5.38
CA PRO A 48 -0.79 -22.30 4.12
C PRO A 48 -2.17 -21.68 4.32
N LEU A 49 -2.37 -20.50 3.74
CA LEU A 49 -3.68 -19.86 3.71
C LEU A 49 -4.56 -20.53 2.67
N SER A 50 -5.78 -20.92 3.07
CA SER A 50 -6.83 -21.24 2.12
C SER A 50 -7.20 -19.99 1.30
N GLY A 51 -7.75 -20.19 0.10
CA GLY A 51 -8.19 -19.09 -0.75
C GLY A 51 -9.24 -18.17 -0.09
N THR A 52 -10.00 -18.67 0.88
CA THR A 52 -10.97 -17.88 1.65
C THR A 52 -10.28 -17.01 2.70
N GLU A 53 -9.31 -17.55 3.44
CA GLU A 53 -8.54 -16.80 4.44
C GLU A 53 -7.72 -15.69 3.79
N ALA A 54 -7.09 -15.95 2.63
CA ALA A 54 -6.37 -14.94 1.87
C ALA A 54 -7.28 -13.78 1.42
N ARG A 55 -8.53 -14.07 1.05
CA ARG A 55 -9.52 -13.05 0.66
C ARG A 55 -9.97 -12.21 1.85
N LEU A 56 -10.27 -12.84 2.99
CA LEU A 56 -10.66 -12.14 4.22
C LEU A 56 -9.55 -11.21 4.70
N LEU A 57 -8.31 -11.70 4.69
CA LEU A 57 -7.15 -10.90 5.07
C LEU A 57 -6.95 -9.71 4.14
N THR A 58 -7.07 -9.94 2.82
CA THR A 58 -6.97 -8.87 1.83
C THR A 58 -8.05 -7.81 2.04
N ALA A 59 -9.29 -8.23 2.35
CA ALA A 59 -10.39 -7.31 2.62
C ALA A 59 -10.15 -6.49 3.90
N ALA A 60 -9.66 -7.12 4.97
CA ALA A 60 -9.32 -6.44 6.22
C ALA A 60 -8.20 -5.40 6.02
N LEU A 61 -7.14 -5.75 5.27
CA LEU A 61 -6.06 -4.84 4.94
C LEU A 61 -6.50 -3.69 4.02
N GLN A 62 -7.48 -3.93 3.14
CA GLN A 62 -8.08 -2.86 2.33
C GLN A 62 -8.91 -1.89 3.17
N ALA A 63 -9.63 -2.38 4.18
CA ALA A 63 -10.41 -1.56 5.11
C ALA A 63 -9.53 -0.67 5.99
N TYR A 64 -8.33 -1.16 6.36
CA TYR A 64 -7.35 -0.38 7.14
C TYR A 64 -6.57 0.66 6.33
N ARG A 65 -6.66 0.65 4.99
CA ARG A 65 -5.98 1.67 4.18
C ARG A 65 -6.70 3.01 4.31
N PRO A 66 -5.99 4.11 4.61
CA PRO A 66 -6.60 5.43 4.55
C PRO A 66 -7.18 5.66 3.14
N PRO A 67 -8.31 6.37 3.03
CA PRO A 67 -8.98 6.58 1.75
C PRO A 67 -7.98 7.16 0.75
N ARG A 68 -7.68 6.40 -0.31
CA ARG A 68 -6.80 6.86 -1.38
C ARG A 68 -7.40 8.11 -1.99
N CYS A 69 -6.61 9.17 -2.12
CA CYS A 69 -7.01 10.41 -2.76
C CYS A 69 -7.77 10.14 -4.08
N ALA A 70 -9.02 10.58 -4.13
CA ALA A 70 -9.92 10.33 -5.25
C ALA A 70 -9.33 10.87 -6.57
N GLN A 71 -8.66 12.02 -6.50
CA GLN A 71 -8.07 12.68 -7.66
C GLN A 71 -6.83 11.92 -8.18
N CYS A 72 -5.95 11.44 -7.30
CA CYS A 72 -4.87 10.52 -7.70
C CYS A 72 -5.41 9.25 -8.38
N ARG A 73 -6.57 8.74 -7.93
CA ARG A 73 -7.21 7.58 -8.55
C ARG A 73 -7.74 7.91 -9.94
N ALA A 74 -8.42 9.04 -10.08
CA ALA A 74 -8.95 9.52 -11.36
C ALA A 74 -7.84 9.69 -12.40
N TYR A 75 -6.70 10.31 -12.04
CA TYR A 75 -5.56 10.42 -12.95
C TYR A 75 -5.01 9.06 -13.39
N LYS A 76 -4.90 8.09 -12.49
CA LYS A 76 -4.45 6.74 -12.86
C LYS A 76 -5.42 6.05 -13.83
N HIS A 77 -6.72 6.21 -13.63
CA HIS A 77 -7.74 5.68 -14.56
C HIS A 77 -7.66 6.36 -15.92
N ALA A 78 -7.60 7.69 -15.96
CA ALA A 78 -7.51 8.47 -17.19
C ALA A 78 -6.23 8.15 -17.98
N TRP A 79 -5.10 7.97 -17.27
CA TRP A 79 -3.84 7.57 -17.90
C TRP A 79 -3.93 6.17 -18.50
N ALA A 80 -4.46 5.20 -17.74
CA ALA A 80 -4.61 3.83 -18.22
C ALA A 80 -5.55 3.75 -19.44
N GLU A 81 -6.58 4.58 -19.49
CA GLU A 81 -7.48 4.69 -20.64
C GLU A 81 -6.78 5.30 -21.86
N ALA A 82 -6.03 6.39 -21.67
CA ALA A 82 -5.24 7.01 -22.73
C ALA A 82 -4.19 6.05 -23.32
N VAL A 83 -3.55 5.22 -22.47
CA VAL A 83 -2.62 4.17 -22.93
C VAL A 83 -3.34 3.08 -23.71
N ARG A 84 -4.49 2.57 -23.23
CA ARG A 84 -5.29 1.55 -23.93
C ARG A 84 -5.77 2.01 -25.31
N THR A 85 -6.13 3.28 -25.41
CA THR A 85 -6.61 3.91 -26.66
C THR A 85 -5.47 4.46 -27.53
N ALA A 86 -4.21 4.19 -27.18
CA ALA A 86 -3.01 4.68 -27.85
C ALA A 86 -2.96 6.22 -28.01
N ASN A 87 -3.64 6.96 -27.14
CA ASN A 87 -3.63 8.41 -27.11
C ASN A 87 -2.44 8.94 -26.28
N GLY A 88 -1.27 8.95 -26.90
CA GLY A 88 -0.02 9.43 -26.30
C GLY A 88 -0.10 10.84 -25.68
N PRO A 89 -0.65 11.85 -26.39
CA PRO A 89 -0.81 13.20 -25.83
C PRO A 89 -1.66 13.23 -24.55
N ALA A 90 -2.79 12.52 -24.52
CA ALA A 90 -3.64 12.46 -23.33
C ALA A 90 -2.96 11.74 -22.16
N ALA A 91 -2.14 10.71 -22.43
CA ALA A 91 -1.37 10.03 -21.40
C ALA A 91 -0.31 10.94 -20.78
N THR A 92 0.43 11.69 -21.60
CA THR A 92 1.45 12.64 -21.12
C THR A 92 0.84 13.77 -20.30
N GLU A 93 -0.29 14.34 -20.75
CA GLU A 93 -0.97 15.40 -20.01
C GLU A 93 -1.49 14.90 -18.66
N THR A 94 -2.06 13.70 -18.63
CA THR A 94 -2.54 13.09 -17.39
C THR A 94 -1.39 12.84 -16.39
N LEU A 95 -0.21 12.40 -16.87
CA LEU A 95 0.98 12.25 -16.02
C LEU A 95 1.44 13.58 -15.45
N ARG A 96 1.45 14.64 -16.26
CA ARG A 96 1.82 16.00 -15.82
C ARG A 96 0.87 16.49 -14.74
N ALA A 97 -0.44 16.39 -14.97
CA ALA A 97 -1.48 16.78 -14.03
C ALA A 97 -1.37 16.01 -12.70
N MET A 98 -1.12 14.69 -12.78
CA MET A 98 -0.87 13.86 -11.60
C MET A 98 0.35 14.34 -10.81
N GLY A 99 1.46 14.65 -11.50
CA GLY A 99 2.69 15.14 -10.85
C GLY A 99 2.51 16.50 -10.16
N VAL A 100 1.72 17.41 -10.74
CA VAL A 100 1.37 18.69 -10.10
C VAL A 100 0.53 18.44 -8.85
N HIS A 101 -0.51 17.62 -8.94
CA HIS A 101 -1.36 17.31 -7.80
C HIS A 101 -0.60 16.62 -6.66
N GLN A 102 0.30 15.68 -6.99
CA GLN A 102 1.14 15.01 -5.99
C GLN A 102 1.98 16.00 -5.18
N ARG A 103 2.58 17.00 -5.84
CA ARG A 103 3.35 18.05 -5.16
C ARG A 103 2.51 19.04 -4.35
N GLN A 104 1.22 19.17 -4.63
CA GLN A 104 0.34 20.12 -3.95
C GLN A 104 -0.43 19.50 -2.78
N ALA A 105 -0.85 18.25 -2.92
CA ALA A 105 -1.75 17.59 -1.97
C ALA A 105 -1.07 16.54 -1.08
N HIS A 106 0.17 16.14 -1.39
CA HIS A 106 0.85 15.00 -0.74
C HIS A 106 2.35 15.27 -0.43
N SER A 107 2.77 16.54 -0.45
CA SER A 107 4.14 17.01 -0.15
C SER A 107 4.37 17.27 1.32
#